data_AF-A0AAV2ZX67-F1
#
_entry.id   AF-A0AAV2ZX67-F1
#
_cell.length_a   1.000
_cell.length_b   1.000
_cell.length_c   1.000
_cell.angle_alpha   90.00
_cell.angle_beta   90.00
_cell.angle_gamma   90.00
#
_symmetry.space_group_name_H-M   'P 1'
#
loop_
_entity.id
_entity.type
_entity.pdbx_description
1 polymer ?
#
loop_
_entity_poly.entity_id
_entity_poly.type
_entity_poly.pdbx_seq_one_letter_code
_entity_poly.pdbx_strand_id
1 'polypeptide(L)'
;MAPLMKTMKNRSPSPPLHVHVDESTPVHVHNKKGTKTASKVQKGSKIKVKSDFGNLRRSVKVKTRVPWIPPGKTSVRDAGFKWEGSTNCLEITPLDMEKMMLVLRMNDPSTDEEEFLRSKISTYEKKIDSLMCEVGTLKNEVEQKKSDPSIQRYEAQLEASKRLLDAKNEELHEVSQELAETENENTCLKRSIDRIKEETDLSLRQKELLQQEKSNLLAKLVEAEMDGAEAARQVNLLRDPITQMKQEKQLNSTDINILARQKEILLEKLNTFEETNRTLRTLLREQHSRETETYHLLEQKDLLLKKLSDADTERADLARRATEYSKSLEATRAHLQGQLRSREAENNRLSVQLRNREHNEARHKEEFKLMTAHLDDLRQQMEPEKEALKRSVRVQKLRAERSEEEVQLLNTQLMEKNAELSATLSSMESLKSSYNMLMKEKNQLESEVTMLNDRVASLLEESQKNADKARSEWDSLLDRLHQQITENTSIRLEHEKLKTYLSTVEEKLTLAHNEVQQLKNSLQQYEGLVDTYKDQMKKTRHEADQKSLQLERSDIENKNLKENMNIELEQIHRKFQNRLEELEKLPEMLKMTEKKLQECQEQLQGYEQKSSELSSIILDLHVGVRNWSFNNFTTKLLDK
;
A
#
# COMPACT_ATOMS: atom_id res chain seq x y z
N MET A 1 6.39 1.45 50.41
CA MET A 1 5.19 2.31 50.19
C MET A 1 5.47 3.22 49.00
N ALA A 2 4.45 3.60 48.25
CA ALA A 2 4.45 4.59 47.17
C ALA A 2 3.32 5.61 47.47
N PRO A 3 2.97 6.61 46.63
CA PRO A 3 3.54 7.04 45.34
C PRO A 3 3.72 8.59 45.22
N LEU A 4 4.11 9.09 44.03
CA LEU A 4 3.44 10.16 43.24
C LEU A 4 4.39 10.99 42.34
N MET A 5 3.79 11.66 41.34
CA MET A 5 4.45 12.48 40.32
C MET A 5 3.85 13.90 40.26
N LYS A 6 4.39 14.77 39.39
CA LYS A 6 3.96 16.14 39.03
C LYS A 6 4.39 17.22 40.06
N THR A 7 4.63 18.49 39.72
CA THR A 7 4.48 19.21 38.43
C THR A 7 5.50 20.35 38.29
N MET A 8 5.69 20.89 37.07
CA MET A 8 6.47 22.11 36.81
C MET A 8 5.82 23.36 37.42
N LYS A 9 6.63 24.33 37.86
CA LYS A 9 6.28 25.77 37.98
C LYS A 9 7.53 26.64 37.83
N ASN A 10 7.35 27.90 37.43
CA ASN A 10 8.41 28.76 36.89
C ASN A 10 8.57 30.06 37.71
N ARG A 11 9.83 30.47 37.92
CA ARG A 11 10.32 31.84 38.21
C ARG A 11 9.87 32.57 39.50
N SER A 12 10.87 32.87 40.33
CA SER A 12 11.07 34.18 40.98
C SER A 12 12.55 34.56 40.83
N PRO A 13 12.92 35.81 40.46
CA PRO A 13 14.31 36.24 40.38
C PRO A 13 14.83 36.75 41.75
N SER A 14 16.08 36.41 42.07
CA SER A 14 16.81 37.00 43.20
C SER A 14 17.16 38.48 42.94
N PRO A 15 17.35 39.32 43.98
CA PRO A 15 17.81 40.69 43.82
C PRO A 15 19.24 40.75 43.24
N PRO A 16 19.63 41.84 42.58
CA PRO A 16 20.95 41.98 41.97
C PRO A 16 22.05 42.07 43.03
N LEU A 17 23.12 41.30 42.85
CA LEU A 17 24.35 41.44 43.63
C LEU A 17 25.03 42.78 43.26
N HIS A 18 25.26 43.63 44.25
CA HIS A 18 26.20 44.73 44.12
C HIS A 18 27.62 44.20 44.34
N VAL A 19 28.51 44.54 43.41
CA VAL A 19 29.94 44.22 43.47
C VAL A 19 30.68 45.55 43.36
N HIS A 20 31.36 45.96 44.42
CA HIS A 20 32.32 47.06 44.33
C HIS A 20 33.56 46.59 43.56
N VAL A 21 34.06 47.46 42.69
CA VAL A 21 35.27 47.25 41.89
C VAL A 21 36.09 48.52 42.00
N ASP A 22 37.34 48.42 42.42
CA ASP A 22 38.19 49.60 42.64
C ASP A 22 38.57 50.28 41.31
N GLU A 23 38.69 51.61 41.37
CA GLU A 23 38.70 52.52 40.21
C GLU A 23 39.82 52.27 39.18
N SER A 24 40.84 51.48 39.52
CA SER A 24 41.95 51.10 38.65
C SER A 24 41.67 49.88 37.76
N THR A 25 40.51 49.24 37.85
CA THR A 25 40.20 47.98 37.14
C THR A 25 39.47 48.19 35.80
N PRO A 26 40.09 47.99 34.62
CA PRO A 26 39.45 48.24 33.33
C PRO A 26 38.48 47.12 32.93
N VAL A 27 37.17 47.35 33.12
CA VAL A 27 36.10 46.41 32.74
C VAL A 27 35.79 46.48 31.23
N HIS A 28 35.91 45.36 30.52
CA HIS A 28 35.60 45.25 29.08
C HIS A 28 34.22 44.61 28.83
N VAL A 29 33.26 45.40 28.31
CA VAL A 29 31.89 44.97 28.04
C VAL A 29 31.65 44.62 26.56
N HIS A 30 31.63 43.32 26.25
CA HIS A 30 31.41 42.81 24.89
C HIS A 30 29.91 42.82 24.49
N ASN A 31 29.42 43.94 23.95
CA ASN A 31 28.00 44.14 23.67
C ASN A 31 27.54 43.46 22.35
N LYS A 32 27.22 42.16 22.42
CA LYS A 32 26.81 41.31 21.29
C LYS A 32 25.39 41.61 20.80
N LYS A 33 25.22 42.64 19.96
CA LYS A 33 23.93 42.94 19.31
C LYS A 33 23.46 41.80 18.41
N GLY A 34 22.30 41.23 18.72
CA GLY A 34 21.66 40.18 17.91
C GLY A 34 20.92 40.72 16.69
N THR A 35 20.97 39.99 15.58
CA THR A 35 20.22 40.28 14.36
C THR A 35 18.76 39.85 14.47
N LYS A 36 17.81 40.76 14.21
CA LYS A 36 16.43 40.42 13.83
C LYS A 36 15.91 41.32 12.72
N THR A 37 15.06 40.73 11.89
CA THR A 37 14.45 41.30 10.68
C THR A 37 13.21 42.15 11.01
N ALA A 38 13.08 43.32 10.38
CA ALA A 38 11.79 43.94 10.10
C ALA A 38 11.91 44.89 8.90
N SER A 39 10.97 44.82 7.95
CA SER A 39 10.90 45.68 6.76
C SER A 39 9.99 46.89 6.99
N LYS A 40 10.43 48.09 6.62
CA LYS A 40 9.48 49.16 6.23
C LYS A 40 10.09 50.15 5.25
N VAL A 41 9.32 50.51 4.22
CA VAL A 41 9.64 51.56 3.24
C VAL A 41 8.98 52.86 3.69
N GLN A 42 9.72 53.97 3.68
CA GLN A 42 9.15 55.29 3.36
C GLN A 42 10.21 56.30 2.92
N LYS A 43 9.76 57.39 2.29
CA LYS A 43 10.60 58.35 1.55
C LYS A 43 11.11 59.48 2.47
N GLY A 44 12.33 59.93 2.19
CA GLY A 44 13.11 60.81 3.06
C GLY A 44 12.73 62.29 3.12
N SER A 45 13.68 63.06 3.63
CA SER A 45 13.77 64.52 3.53
C SER A 45 15.23 64.91 3.27
N LYS A 46 15.46 66.15 2.83
CA LYS A 46 16.80 66.67 2.49
C LYS A 46 17.31 67.57 3.61
N ILE A 47 18.57 67.39 4.03
CA ILE A 47 19.39 68.50 4.55
C ILE A 47 20.68 68.52 3.74
N LYS A 48 21.17 69.73 3.45
CA LYS A 48 22.18 70.03 2.44
C LYS A 48 23.27 70.90 3.06
N VAL A 49 24.47 70.36 3.20
CA VAL A 49 25.70 71.14 3.42
C VAL A 49 26.58 70.97 2.18
N LYS A 50 27.38 72.00 1.88
CA LYS A 50 27.85 72.34 0.54
C LYS A 50 29.38 72.48 0.54
N SER A 51 30.05 71.75 -0.34
CA SER A 51 31.46 71.95 -0.68
C SER A 51 31.56 71.96 -2.21
N ASP A 52 31.69 73.15 -2.80
CA ASP A 52 31.82 73.31 -4.24
C ASP A 52 33.29 73.23 -4.64
N PHE A 53 33.67 72.31 -5.53
CA PHE A 53 34.89 72.45 -6.35
C PHE A 53 34.77 71.73 -7.70
N GLY A 54 34.97 72.49 -8.78
CA GLY A 54 35.59 72.04 -10.04
C GLY A 54 34.98 70.85 -10.79
N ASN A 55 33.99 71.08 -11.64
CA ASN A 55 33.68 70.17 -12.75
C ASN A 55 34.73 70.28 -13.87
N LEU A 56 35.53 69.24 -14.09
CA LEU A 56 36.13 68.95 -15.41
C LEU A 56 35.99 67.46 -15.78
N ARG A 57 36.06 67.18 -17.08
CA ARG A 57 35.31 66.11 -17.74
C ARG A 57 35.90 64.70 -17.55
N ARG A 58 34.99 63.72 -17.36
CA ARG A 58 35.00 62.36 -17.96
C ARG A 58 36.39 61.75 -18.27
N SER A 59 36.90 60.93 -17.36
CA SER A 59 37.97 59.95 -17.67
C SER A 59 37.39 58.60 -18.10
N VAL A 60 38.06 57.96 -19.05
CA VAL A 60 37.68 56.65 -19.64
C VAL A 60 38.38 55.50 -18.90
N LYS A 61 37.83 54.28 -18.95
CA LYS A 61 38.46 53.07 -18.40
C LYS A 61 39.86 52.86 -19.01
N VAL A 62 40.90 52.97 -18.19
CA VAL A 62 42.26 52.59 -18.56
C VAL A 62 42.42 51.08 -18.45
N LYS A 63 42.73 50.40 -19.57
CA LYS A 63 43.41 49.10 -19.54
C LYS A 63 44.91 49.36 -19.51
N THR A 64 45.65 48.68 -18.64
CA THR A 64 47.11 48.67 -18.67
C THR A 64 47.61 48.04 -19.96
N ARG A 65 48.23 48.84 -20.83
CA ARG A 65 49.03 48.35 -21.96
C ARG A 65 50.50 48.34 -21.54
N VAL A 66 51.14 47.18 -21.68
CA VAL A 66 52.61 47.05 -21.57
C VAL A 66 53.25 47.85 -22.72
N PRO A 67 54.42 48.48 -22.53
CA PRO A 67 55.12 49.20 -23.59
C PRO A 67 55.41 48.30 -24.80
N TRP A 68 55.09 48.79 -26.00
CA TRP A 68 55.36 48.11 -27.25
C TRP A 68 56.58 48.76 -27.93
N ILE A 69 57.60 47.96 -28.21
CA ILE A 69 58.81 48.37 -28.92
C ILE A 69 58.58 48.11 -30.43
N PRO A 70 58.80 49.09 -31.32
CA PRO A 70 58.58 48.89 -32.75
C PRO A 70 59.66 47.98 -33.36
N PRO A 71 59.30 47.03 -34.24
CA PRO A 71 60.28 46.27 -35.01
C PRO A 71 60.98 47.20 -36.02
N GLY A 72 62.32 47.22 -35.99
CA GLY A 72 63.13 47.93 -36.96
C GLY A 72 62.99 47.34 -38.36
N LYS A 73 63.04 48.17 -39.40
CA LYS A 73 63.03 47.72 -40.80
C LYS A 73 64.37 47.06 -41.13
N THR A 74 64.41 45.75 -41.31
CA THR A 74 65.54 45.06 -41.93
C THR A 74 65.45 45.15 -43.46
N SER A 75 66.58 45.45 -44.10
CA SER A 75 66.71 45.40 -45.56
C SER A 75 66.86 43.96 -46.05
N VAL A 76 66.47 43.72 -47.30
CA VAL A 76 66.66 42.45 -48.00
C VAL A 76 68.14 42.07 -48.08
N ARG A 77 68.49 40.86 -47.62
CA ARG A 77 69.39 39.89 -48.29
C ARG A 77 69.45 38.56 -47.55
N ASP A 78 69.71 37.49 -48.29
CA ASP A 78 69.77 36.12 -47.80
C ASP A 78 71.03 35.83 -46.97
N ALA A 79 70.84 35.23 -45.79
CA ALA A 79 71.84 34.45 -45.06
C ALA A 79 71.11 33.54 -44.05
N GLY A 80 71.68 32.37 -43.73
CA GLY A 80 71.06 31.38 -42.84
C GLY A 80 70.97 31.82 -41.37
N PHE A 81 69.97 31.32 -40.66
CA PHE A 81 69.78 31.56 -39.23
C PHE A 81 70.92 30.94 -38.41
N LYS A 82 71.67 31.77 -37.66
CA LYS A 82 72.58 31.32 -36.60
C LYS A 82 72.02 31.70 -35.23
N TRP A 83 72.17 30.81 -34.25
CA TRP A 83 71.92 31.09 -32.84
C TRP A 83 73.21 30.85 -32.05
N GLU A 84 73.64 31.88 -31.33
CA GLU A 84 74.88 31.90 -30.56
C GLU A 84 74.60 32.33 -29.13
N GLY A 85 75.01 31.50 -28.17
CA GLY A 85 75.10 31.86 -26.76
C GLY A 85 76.57 32.09 -26.40
N SER A 86 76.85 32.88 -25.36
CA SER A 86 78.18 33.47 -25.08
C SER A 86 79.37 32.52 -24.86
N THR A 87 79.19 31.20 -24.97
CA THR A 87 80.28 30.20 -24.99
C THR A 87 80.08 29.06 -26.01
N ASN A 88 78.98 29.00 -26.79
CA ASN A 88 78.73 27.95 -27.77
C ASN A 88 77.83 28.42 -28.93
N CYS A 89 78.21 28.04 -30.15
CA CYS A 89 77.49 28.31 -31.39
C CYS A 89 76.95 26.99 -31.98
N LEU A 90 75.65 26.89 -32.26
CA LEU A 90 75.03 25.69 -32.83
C LEU A 90 74.45 26.00 -34.22
N GLU A 91 75.18 25.57 -35.24
CA GLU A 91 74.83 25.78 -36.65
C GLU A 91 73.93 24.64 -37.15
N ILE A 92 72.61 24.81 -37.03
CA ILE A 92 71.63 23.85 -37.55
C ILE A 92 71.51 24.04 -39.07
N THR A 93 72.24 23.23 -39.83
CA THR A 93 72.02 23.11 -41.28
C THR A 93 70.60 22.60 -41.54
N PRO A 94 69.76 23.30 -42.32
CA PRO A 94 68.45 22.78 -42.70
C PRO A 94 68.65 21.51 -43.55
N LEU A 95 68.27 20.35 -43.01
CA LEU A 95 68.32 19.11 -43.79
C LEU A 95 67.31 19.16 -44.93
N ASP A 96 67.67 18.48 -46.01
CA ASP A 96 66.93 18.40 -47.26
C ASP A 96 65.43 18.04 -47.06
N MET A 97 64.56 18.84 -47.69
CA MET A 97 63.11 18.68 -47.65
C MET A 97 62.66 17.39 -48.34
N GLU A 98 63.44 16.88 -49.30
CA GLU A 98 63.18 15.59 -49.95
C GLU A 98 63.40 14.40 -49.00
N LYS A 99 64.30 14.51 -48.02
CA LYS A 99 64.42 13.53 -46.92
C LYS A 99 63.25 13.58 -45.94
N MET A 100 62.66 14.74 -45.69
CA MET A 100 61.46 14.85 -44.83
C MET A 100 60.28 14.07 -45.44
N MET A 101 60.11 14.16 -46.77
CA MET A 101 59.11 13.41 -47.54
C MET A 101 59.33 11.89 -47.52
N LEU A 102 60.56 11.42 -47.34
CA LEU A 102 60.87 9.99 -47.17
C LEU A 102 60.55 9.48 -45.75
N VAL A 103 60.76 10.30 -44.72
CA VAL A 103 60.44 9.94 -43.31
C VAL A 103 58.94 10.00 -43.03
N LEU A 104 58.18 10.80 -43.78
CA LEU A 104 56.70 10.85 -43.70
C LEU A 104 55.99 9.78 -44.54
N ARG A 105 56.73 8.87 -45.20
CA ARG A 105 56.12 7.60 -45.62
C ARG A 105 55.97 6.70 -44.40
N MET A 106 54.73 6.29 -44.13
CA MET A 106 54.40 5.21 -43.20
C MET A 106 54.93 3.87 -43.73
N ASN A 107 56.23 3.65 -43.56
CA ASN A 107 56.78 2.30 -43.51
C ASN A 107 56.59 1.84 -42.06
N ASP A 108 55.68 0.89 -41.82
CA ASP A 108 55.62 0.24 -40.51
C ASP A 108 56.98 -0.43 -40.24
N PRO A 109 57.67 -0.11 -39.13
CA PRO A 109 58.91 -0.79 -38.78
C PRO A 109 58.61 -2.26 -38.51
N SER A 110 59.43 -3.17 -39.02
CA SER A 110 59.33 -4.58 -38.64
C SER A 110 59.55 -4.72 -37.14
N THR A 111 58.87 -5.65 -36.49
CA THR A 111 58.73 -5.71 -35.02
C THR A 111 60.07 -5.73 -34.29
N ASP A 112 61.09 -6.36 -34.88
CA ASP A 112 62.46 -6.45 -34.37
C ASP A 112 63.16 -5.06 -34.25
N GLU A 113 62.91 -4.14 -35.18
CA GLU A 113 63.52 -2.79 -35.17
C GLU A 113 62.95 -1.93 -34.04
N GLU A 114 61.65 -2.04 -33.78
CA GLU A 114 61.00 -1.29 -32.70
C GLU A 114 61.42 -1.83 -31.32
N GLU A 115 61.55 -3.15 -31.17
CA GLU A 115 62.03 -3.75 -29.92
C GLU A 115 63.51 -3.41 -29.63
N PHE A 116 64.36 -3.36 -30.66
CA PHE A 116 65.74 -2.85 -30.54
C PHE A 116 65.78 -1.40 -30.06
N LEU A 117 64.92 -0.53 -30.59
CA LEU A 117 64.82 0.87 -30.15
C LEU A 117 64.32 0.98 -28.70
N ARG A 118 63.30 0.22 -28.30
CA ARG A 118 62.81 0.16 -26.91
C ARG A 118 63.90 -0.29 -25.94
N SER A 119 64.65 -1.33 -26.31
CA SER A 119 65.80 -1.82 -25.52
C SER A 119 66.87 -0.73 -25.36
N LYS A 120 67.23 -0.04 -26.46
CA LYS A 120 68.21 1.04 -26.44
C LYS A 120 67.76 2.24 -25.60
N ILE A 121 66.49 2.64 -25.67
CA ILE A 121 65.90 3.66 -24.78
C ILE A 121 66.07 3.25 -23.32
N SER A 122 65.74 2.01 -22.97
CA SER A 122 65.90 1.52 -21.59
C SER A 122 67.36 1.47 -21.10
N THR A 123 68.35 1.37 -22.00
CA THR A 123 69.76 1.52 -21.61
C THR A 123 70.16 2.98 -21.34
N TYR A 124 69.54 3.96 -22.01
CA TYR A 124 69.77 5.37 -21.72
C TYR A 124 69.05 5.82 -20.45
N GLU A 125 67.80 5.39 -20.21
CA GLU A 125 67.04 5.66 -18.99
C GLU A 125 67.82 5.22 -17.75
N LYS A 126 68.24 3.95 -17.69
CA LYS A 126 69.07 3.41 -16.59
C LYS A 126 70.39 4.17 -16.37
N LYS A 127 70.97 4.73 -17.44
CA LYS A 127 72.20 5.53 -17.36
C LYS A 127 71.94 6.96 -16.88
N ILE A 128 70.79 7.54 -17.23
CA ILE A 128 70.31 8.81 -16.66
C ILE A 128 70.04 8.63 -15.17
N ASP A 129 69.37 7.55 -14.77
CA ASP A 129 69.09 7.25 -13.37
C ASP A 129 70.38 7.08 -12.53
N SER A 130 71.37 6.31 -13.02
CA SER A 130 72.68 6.19 -12.37
C SER A 130 73.35 7.55 -12.16
N LEU A 131 73.42 8.36 -13.23
CA LEU A 131 74.02 9.70 -13.16
C LEU A 131 73.25 10.65 -12.24
N MET A 132 71.91 10.54 -12.18
CA MET A 132 71.08 11.32 -11.26
C MET A 132 71.30 10.90 -9.79
N CYS A 133 71.50 9.60 -9.53
CA CYS A 133 71.91 9.10 -8.21
C CYS A 133 73.32 9.58 -7.84
N GLU A 134 74.29 9.47 -8.75
CA GLU A 134 75.68 9.92 -8.56
C GLU A 134 75.74 11.43 -8.27
N VAL A 135 75.08 12.25 -9.09
CA VAL A 135 74.94 13.71 -8.86
C VAL A 135 74.21 14.01 -7.55
N GLY A 136 73.23 13.19 -7.17
CA GLY A 136 72.58 13.26 -5.85
C GLY A 136 73.57 13.04 -4.70
N THR A 137 74.40 11.99 -4.78
CA THR A 137 75.43 11.71 -3.76
C THR A 137 76.52 12.78 -3.71
N LEU A 138 77.05 13.22 -4.85
CA LEU A 138 78.07 14.27 -4.92
C LEU A 138 77.55 15.62 -4.40
N LYS A 139 76.28 15.95 -4.68
CA LYS A 139 75.62 17.14 -4.11
C LYS A 139 75.53 17.03 -2.59
N ASN A 140 75.11 15.87 -2.06
CA ASN A 140 75.03 15.66 -0.63
C ASN A 140 76.41 15.72 0.05
N GLU A 141 77.46 15.18 -0.57
CA GLU A 141 78.84 15.32 -0.07
C GLU A 141 79.32 16.78 -0.05
N VAL A 142 79.03 17.56 -1.10
CA VAL A 142 79.41 18.97 -1.17
C VAL A 142 78.68 19.79 -0.11
N GLU A 143 77.38 19.57 0.11
CA GLU A 143 76.66 20.20 1.20
C GLU A 143 77.13 19.70 2.58
N GLN A 144 77.48 18.42 2.72
CA GLN A 144 78.03 17.89 3.98
C GLN A 144 79.40 18.53 4.30
N LYS A 145 80.27 18.71 3.30
CA LYS A 145 81.55 19.43 3.45
C LYS A 145 81.35 20.91 3.80
N LYS A 146 80.39 21.62 3.21
CA LYS A 146 80.00 22.99 3.65
C LYS A 146 79.41 23.02 5.07
N SER A 147 78.77 21.93 5.49
CA SER A 147 78.23 21.79 6.85
C SER A 147 79.29 21.41 7.90
N ASP A 148 80.54 21.16 7.49
CA ASP A 148 81.61 20.71 8.39
C ASP A 148 81.93 21.80 9.44
N PRO A 149 81.77 21.49 10.75
CA PRO A 149 82.04 22.46 11.82
C PRO A 149 83.49 22.95 11.88
N SER A 150 84.45 22.25 11.25
CA SER A 150 85.84 22.71 11.15
C SER A 150 85.99 23.83 10.12
N ILE A 151 85.39 23.68 8.92
CA ILE A 151 85.43 24.70 7.86
C ILE A 151 84.71 25.97 8.34
N GLN A 152 83.53 25.84 8.94
CA GLN A 152 82.79 26.99 9.49
C GLN A 152 83.57 27.73 10.58
N ARG A 153 84.41 27.04 11.37
CA ARG A 153 85.30 27.69 12.36
C ARG A 153 86.45 28.43 11.71
N TYR A 154 87.08 27.88 10.67
CA TYR A 154 88.12 28.57 9.93
C TYR A 154 87.58 29.78 9.15
N GLU A 155 86.40 29.67 8.55
CA GLU A 155 85.70 30.80 7.92
C GLU A 155 85.39 31.89 8.94
N ALA A 156 84.85 31.54 10.11
CA ALA A 156 84.57 32.50 11.18
C ALA A 156 85.83 33.17 11.75
N GLN A 157 86.96 32.45 11.85
CA GLN A 157 88.25 33.01 12.28
C GLN A 157 88.85 33.94 11.23
N LEU A 158 88.84 33.53 9.96
CA LEU A 158 89.30 34.37 8.84
C LEU A 158 88.48 35.66 8.75
N GLU A 159 87.16 35.55 8.88
CA GLU A 159 86.23 36.67 8.86
C GLU A 159 86.37 37.61 10.07
N ALA A 160 86.66 37.08 11.26
CA ALA A 160 87.02 37.89 12.42
C ALA A 160 88.38 38.61 12.22
N SER A 161 89.36 37.94 11.60
CA SER A 161 90.66 38.52 11.29
C SER A 161 90.59 39.62 10.22
N LYS A 162 89.68 39.50 9.24
CA LYS A 162 89.41 40.58 8.28
C LYS A 162 88.88 41.81 9.01
N ARG A 163 87.79 41.68 9.77
CA ARG A 163 87.16 42.80 10.49
C ARG A 163 88.12 43.53 11.44
N LEU A 164 89.04 42.81 12.06
CA LEU A 164 90.11 43.43 12.87
C LEU A 164 91.10 44.23 12.01
N LEU A 165 91.49 43.70 10.85
CA LEU A 165 92.39 44.38 9.92
C LEU A 165 91.71 45.56 9.21
N ASP A 166 90.43 45.44 8.86
CA ASP A 166 89.60 46.51 8.33
C ASP A 166 89.48 47.66 9.34
N ALA A 167 89.14 47.35 10.60
CA ALA A 167 89.10 48.35 11.68
C ALA A 167 90.47 49.02 11.93
N LYS A 168 91.59 48.30 11.78
CA LYS A 168 92.93 48.92 11.86
C LYS A 168 93.31 49.74 10.62
N ASN A 169 92.76 49.44 9.45
CA ASN A 169 92.87 50.32 8.29
C ASN A 169 92.02 51.59 8.45
N GLU A 170 90.84 51.48 9.07
CA GLU A 170 89.99 52.64 9.44
C GLU A 170 90.71 53.54 10.45
N GLU A 171 91.22 53.01 11.57
CA GLU A 171 92.04 53.78 12.54
C GLU A 171 93.25 54.46 11.89
N LEU A 172 93.97 53.76 11.00
CA LEU A 172 95.11 54.33 10.28
C LEU A 172 94.68 55.42 9.28
N HIS A 173 93.49 55.31 8.70
CA HIS A 173 92.95 56.34 7.80
C HIS A 173 92.54 57.59 8.56
N GLU A 174 91.87 57.45 9.71
CA GLU A 174 91.52 58.53 10.62
C GLU A 174 92.78 59.30 11.08
N VAL A 175 93.79 58.60 11.61
CA VAL A 175 95.07 59.23 12.03
C VAL A 175 95.81 59.89 10.86
N SER A 176 95.73 59.32 9.65
CA SER A 176 96.31 59.93 8.45
C SER A 176 95.56 61.20 8.03
N GLN A 177 94.25 61.25 8.23
CA GLN A 177 93.43 62.44 7.97
C GLN A 177 93.72 63.54 9.02
N GLU A 178 93.75 63.21 10.32
CA GLU A 178 94.12 64.15 11.38
C GLU A 178 95.51 64.76 11.16
N LEU A 179 96.48 63.94 10.73
CA LEU A 179 97.81 64.43 10.37
C LEU A 179 97.75 65.38 9.17
N ALA A 180 97.02 65.05 8.11
CA ALA A 180 96.85 65.92 6.95
C ALA A 180 96.14 67.24 7.30
N GLU A 181 95.14 67.22 8.20
CA GLU A 181 94.44 68.42 8.67
C GLU A 181 95.35 69.32 9.52
N THR A 182 96.12 68.75 10.44
CA THR A 182 97.09 69.50 11.26
C THR A 182 98.28 70.02 10.44
N GLU A 183 98.77 69.28 9.44
CA GLU A 183 99.75 69.80 8.48
C GLU A 183 99.19 70.99 7.69
N ASN A 184 97.96 70.88 7.18
CA ASN A 184 97.30 71.97 6.46
C ASN A 184 97.14 73.22 7.34
N GLU A 185 96.67 73.08 8.58
CA GLU A 185 96.61 74.19 9.54
C GLU A 185 98.00 74.81 9.77
N ASN A 186 99.03 73.99 9.97
CA ASN A 186 100.40 74.44 10.16
C ASN A 186 100.92 75.24 8.94
N THR A 187 100.57 74.85 7.70
CA THR A 187 100.87 75.69 6.52
C THR A 187 100.10 77.00 6.50
N CYS A 188 98.83 77.03 6.94
CA CYS A 188 98.03 78.24 7.03
C CYS A 188 98.56 79.22 8.09
N LEU A 189 98.98 78.71 9.25
CA LEU A 189 99.62 79.49 10.31
C LEU A 189 100.95 80.11 9.83
N LYS A 190 101.80 79.34 9.14
CA LYS A 190 103.04 79.87 8.51
C LYS A 190 102.73 81.02 7.54
N ARG A 191 101.83 80.81 6.57
CA ARG A 191 101.38 81.87 5.64
C ARG A 191 100.77 83.07 6.36
N SER A 192 100.18 82.91 7.54
CA SER A 192 99.67 84.02 8.36
C SER A 192 100.81 84.83 8.99
N ILE A 193 101.74 84.13 9.65
CA ILE A 193 102.93 84.71 10.28
C ILE A 193 103.79 85.48 9.26
N ASP A 194 103.98 84.94 8.06
CA ASP A 194 104.82 85.58 7.05
C ASP A 194 104.17 86.87 6.48
N ARG A 195 102.85 86.89 6.27
CA ARG A 195 102.12 88.12 5.90
C ARG A 195 102.17 89.19 7.00
N ILE A 196 102.14 88.79 8.28
CA ILE A 196 102.29 89.73 9.40
C ILE A 196 103.69 90.36 9.39
N LYS A 197 104.75 89.58 9.10
CA LYS A 197 106.12 90.13 8.93
C LYS A 197 106.18 91.13 7.78
N GLU A 198 105.64 90.76 6.61
CA GLU A 198 105.59 91.62 5.43
C GLU A 198 104.87 92.95 5.73
N GLU A 199 103.73 92.93 6.43
CA GLU A 199 103.03 94.15 6.86
C GLU A 199 103.87 94.99 7.84
N THR A 200 104.57 94.36 8.81
CA THR A 200 105.46 95.10 9.71
C THR A 200 106.69 95.70 9.01
N ASP A 201 107.29 95.00 8.05
CA ASP A 201 108.44 95.50 7.27
C ASP A 201 108.02 96.66 6.35
N LEU A 202 106.82 96.60 5.75
CA LEU A 202 106.24 97.70 4.99
C LEU A 202 105.94 98.91 5.89
N SER A 203 105.39 98.69 7.08
CA SER A 203 105.12 99.76 8.06
C SER A 203 106.40 100.44 8.55
N LEU A 204 107.47 99.67 8.80
CA LEU A 204 108.79 100.21 9.16
C LEU A 204 109.37 101.06 8.02
N ARG A 205 109.38 100.55 6.78
CA ARG A 205 109.85 101.30 5.60
C ARG A 205 109.04 102.58 5.36
N GLN A 206 107.72 102.55 5.55
CA GLN A 206 106.87 103.74 5.42
C GLN A 206 107.22 104.80 6.48
N LYS A 207 107.49 104.37 7.72
CA LYS A 207 107.95 105.26 8.80
C LYS A 207 109.34 105.86 8.53
N GLU A 208 110.26 105.07 7.95
CA GLU A 208 111.59 105.54 7.54
C GLU A 208 111.50 106.60 6.42
N LEU A 209 110.67 106.35 5.39
CA LEU A 209 110.42 107.31 4.31
C LEU A 209 109.83 108.63 4.84
N LEU A 210 108.77 108.58 5.67
CA LEU A 210 108.18 109.77 6.26
C LEU A 210 109.18 110.55 7.14
N GLN A 211 110.06 109.84 7.86
CA GLN A 211 111.12 110.46 8.65
C GLN A 211 112.22 111.08 7.75
N GLN A 212 112.51 110.49 6.59
CA GLN A 212 113.42 111.05 5.60
C GLN A 212 112.82 112.30 4.93
N GLU A 213 111.57 112.25 4.47
CA GLU A 213 110.85 113.40 3.88
C GLU A 213 110.80 114.58 4.85
N LYS A 214 110.45 114.32 6.12
CA LYS A 214 110.47 115.31 7.20
C LYS A 214 111.87 115.92 7.41
N SER A 215 112.92 115.10 7.33
CA SER A 215 114.31 115.56 7.49
C SER A 215 114.75 116.44 6.31
N ASN A 216 114.37 116.07 5.08
CA ASN A 216 114.63 116.84 3.87
C ASN A 216 113.90 118.20 3.89
N LEU A 217 112.62 118.22 4.29
CA LEU A 217 111.83 119.45 4.41
C LEU A 217 112.42 120.39 5.48
N LEU A 218 112.83 119.86 6.62
CA LEU A 218 113.49 120.62 7.68
C LEU A 218 114.86 121.18 7.24
N ALA A 219 115.66 120.38 6.52
CA ALA A 219 116.93 120.84 5.97
C ALA A 219 116.74 122.00 4.98
N LYS A 220 115.77 121.90 4.06
CA LYS A 220 115.47 122.97 3.09
C LYS A 220 114.88 124.22 3.74
N LEU A 221 114.15 124.07 4.85
CA LEU A 221 113.68 125.19 5.67
C LEU A 221 114.85 125.96 6.30
N VAL A 222 115.80 125.26 6.92
CA VAL A 222 117.02 125.86 7.52
C VAL A 222 117.92 126.50 6.46
N GLU A 223 118.04 125.89 5.27
CA GLU A 223 118.78 126.46 4.14
C GLU A 223 118.16 127.81 3.68
N ALA A 224 116.83 127.86 3.50
CA ALA A 224 116.13 129.09 3.14
C ALA A 224 116.16 130.15 4.26
N GLU A 225 116.19 129.76 5.54
CA GLU A 225 116.39 130.67 6.66
C GLU A 225 117.83 131.26 6.66
N MET A 226 118.83 130.42 6.39
CA MET A 226 120.24 130.82 6.31
C MET A 226 120.49 131.78 5.14
N ASP A 227 119.97 131.48 3.94
CA ASP A 227 120.04 132.38 2.78
C ASP A 227 119.32 133.70 3.04
N GLY A 228 118.14 133.65 3.67
CA GLY A 228 117.39 134.84 4.05
C GLY A 228 118.16 135.72 5.04
N ALA A 229 118.84 135.11 6.01
CA ALA A 229 119.73 135.81 6.94
C ALA A 229 120.99 136.36 6.26
N GLU A 230 121.55 135.66 5.28
CA GLU A 230 122.72 136.08 4.49
C GLU A 230 122.37 137.30 3.60
N ALA A 231 121.24 137.25 2.91
CA ALA A 231 120.69 138.37 2.15
C ALA A 231 120.35 139.56 3.05
N ALA A 232 119.69 139.34 4.18
CA ALA A 232 119.38 140.40 5.15
C ALA A 232 120.64 141.05 5.74
N ARG A 233 121.70 140.28 5.99
CA ARG A 233 123.00 140.81 6.43
C ARG A 233 123.67 141.65 5.34
N GLN A 234 123.54 141.24 4.08
CA GLN A 234 124.02 142.04 2.94
C GLN A 234 123.25 143.35 2.77
N VAL A 235 121.93 143.37 2.98
CA VAL A 235 121.12 144.60 3.02
C VAL A 235 121.60 145.54 4.14
N ASN A 236 121.91 144.99 5.32
CA ASN A 236 122.46 145.78 6.43
C ASN A 236 123.87 146.33 6.12
N LEU A 237 124.76 145.55 5.49
CA LEU A 237 126.09 146.02 5.07
C LEU A 237 126.04 147.09 3.97
N LEU A 238 125.01 147.07 3.12
CA LEU A 238 124.74 148.10 2.11
C LEU A 238 124.12 149.37 2.70
N ARG A 239 123.43 149.27 3.85
CA ARG A 239 122.68 150.38 4.46
C ARG A 239 123.59 151.56 4.77
N ASP A 240 124.71 151.32 5.44
CA ASP A 240 125.55 152.38 5.97
C ASP A 240 126.28 153.16 4.86
N PRO A 241 126.90 152.51 3.85
CA PRO A 241 127.35 153.17 2.62
C PRO A 241 126.24 153.99 1.94
N ILE A 242 125.03 153.44 1.78
CA ILE A 242 123.91 154.15 1.15
C ILE A 242 123.47 155.36 2.00
N THR A 243 123.57 155.32 3.32
CA THR A 243 123.26 156.49 4.16
C THR A 243 124.35 157.56 4.12
N GLN A 244 125.64 157.17 4.04
CA GLN A 244 126.75 158.11 3.86
C GLN A 244 126.69 158.79 2.48
N MET A 245 126.48 158.01 1.41
CA MET A 245 126.28 158.49 0.03
C MET A 245 125.07 159.43 -0.14
N LYS A 246 124.11 159.44 0.81
CA LYS A 246 122.99 160.39 0.82
C LYS A 246 123.31 161.71 1.51
N GLN A 247 124.41 161.79 2.26
CA GLN A 247 124.86 162.99 2.97
C GLN A 247 125.94 163.74 2.16
N GLU A 248 126.78 163.01 1.44
CA GLU A 248 127.83 163.58 0.58
C GLU A 248 127.28 163.98 -0.80
N LYS A 249 127.61 165.19 -1.28
CA LYS A 249 127.03 165.79 -2.51
C LYS A 249 127.75 165.45 -3.82
N GLN A 250 128.86 164.73 -3.75
CA GLN A 250 129.67 164.27 -4.89
C GLN A 250 130.18 162.87 -4.54
N LEU A 251 130.23 161.96 -5.51
CA LEU A 251 130.66 160.57 -5.31
C LEU A 251 131.96 160.31 -6.06
N ASN A 252 132.93 159.66 -5.43
CA ASN A 252 134.15 159.25 -6.13
C ASN A 252 133.90 157.95 -6.90
N SER A 253 134.70 157.71 -7.93
CA SER A 253 134.60 156.50 -8.76
C SER A 253 134.86 155.20 -7.97
N THR A 254 135.65 155.27 -6.91
CA THR A 254 135.84 154.18 -5.93
C THR A 254 134.53 153.74 -5.30
N ASP A 255 133.72 154.70 -4.89
CA ASP A 255 132.55 154.49 -4.03
C ASP A 255 131.39 153.95 -4.87
N ILE A 256 131.28 154.44 -6.11
CA ILE A 256 130.42 153.89 -7.16
C ILE A 256 130.77 152.43 -7.47
N ASN A 257 132.06 152.10 -7.60
CA ASN A 257 132.52 150.72 -7.88
C ASN A 257 132.28 149.78 -6.67
N ILE A 258 132.48 150.27 -5.44
CA ILE A 258 132.20 149.52 -4.21
C ILE A 258 130.69 149.25 -4.11
N LEU A 259 129.83 150.26 -4.32
CA LEU A 259 128.37 150.08 -4.30
C LEU A 259 127.91 149.12 -5.40
N ALA A 260 128.46 149.22 -6.61
CA ALA A 260 128.13 148.31 -7.71
C ALA A 260 128.41 146.84 -7.35
N ARG A 261 129.59 146.56 -6.77
CA ARG A 261 129.96 145.21 -6.30
C ARG A 261 129.12 144.75 -5.11
N GLN A 262 128.82 145.63 -4.15
CA GLN A 262 127.96 145.29 -3.01
C GLN A 262 126.51 145.00 -3.45
N LYS A 263 126.00 145.72 -4.45
CA LYS A 263 124.70 145.47 -5.10
C LYS A 263 124.69 144.13 -5.84
N GLU A 264 125.74 143.79 -6.55
CA GLU A 264 125.88 142.49 -7.25
C GLU A 264 125.82 141.32 -6.26
N ILE A 265 126.59 141.39 -5.17
CA ILE A 265 126.55 140.40 -4.07
C ILE A 265 125.17 140.34 -3.39
N LEU A 266 124.42 141.46 -3.33
CA LEU A 266 123.04 141.44 -2.83
C LEU A 266 122.08 140.74 -3.81
N LEU A 267 122.21 140.98 -5.11
CA LEU A 267 121.37 140.33 -6.13
C LEU A 267 121.63 138.82 -6.17
N GLU A 268 122.89 138.40 -6.04
CA GLU A 268 123.29 136.99 -5.90
C GLU A 268 122.59 136.34 -4.69
N LYS A 269 122.73 136.92 -3.49
CA LYS A 269 122.12 136.41 -2.25
C LYS A 269 120.58 136.45 -2.23
N LEU A 270 119.98 137.44 -2.91
CA LEU A 270 118.52 137.47 -3.09
C LEU A 270 118.06 136.39 -4.06
N ASN A 271 118.84 136.08 -5.10
CA ASN A 271 118.52 135.00 -6.03
C ASN A 271 118.64 133.61 -5.38
N THR A 272 119.71 133.34 -4.60
CA THR A 272 119.83 132.07 -3.86
C THR A 272 118.67 131.90 -2.88
N PHE A 273 118.37 132.94 -2.09
CA PHE A 273 117.20 132.95 -1.20
C PHE A 273 115.89 132.73 -1.96
N GLU A 274 115.68 133.33 -3.13
CA GLU A 274 114.45 133.10 -3.89
C GLU A 274 114.36 131.67 -4.43
N GLU A 275 115.48 131.07 -4.87
CA GLU A 275 115.55 129.68 -5.33
C GLU A 275 115.32 128.67 -4.19
N THR A 276 115.91 128.88 -3.01
CA THR A 276 115.66 128.03 -1.83
C THR A 276 114.24 128.22 -1.27
N ASN A 277 113.67 129.41 -1.36
CA ASN A 277 112.26 129.66 -1.02
C ASN A 277 111.28 129.03 -2.05
N ARG A 278 111.57 129.11 -3.35
CA ARG A 278 110.77 128.48 -4.43
C ARG A 278 110.76 126.96 -4.32
N THR A 279 111.91 126.35 -4.00
CA THR A 279 112.01 124.89 -3.80
C THR A 279 111.31 124.45 -2.52
N LEU A 280 111.49 125.16 -1.39
CA LEU A 280 110.76 124.90 -0.14
C LEU A 280 109.23 124.96 -0.33
N ARG A 281 108.70 125.99 -1.03
CA ARG A 281 107.27 126.08 -1.38
C ARG A 281 106.77 124.93 -2.24
N THR A 282 107.66 124.26 -2.98
CA THR A 282 107.29 123.12 -3.84
C THR A 282 107.22 121.85 -3.00
N LEU A 283 108.22 121.59 -2.15
CA LEU A 283 108.19 120.51 -1.16
C LEU A 283 106.95 120.60 -0.24
N LEU A 284 106.58 121.80 0.23
CA LEU A 284 105.38 122.00 1.06
C LEU A 284 104.06 121.67 0.32
N ARG A 285 103.97 121.95 -0.99
CA ARG A 285 102.78 121.63 -1.79
C ARG A 285 102.69 120.13 -2.10
N GLU A 286 103.82 119.50 -2.38
CA GLU A 286 103.90 118.04 -2.54
C GLU A 286 103.54 117.31 -1.24
N GLN A 287 104.08 117.75 -0.11
CA GLN A 287 103.77 117.21 1.22
C GLN A 287 102.26 117.26 1.49
N HIS A 288 101.64 118.43 1.30
CA HIS A 288 100.20 118.57 1.51
C HIS A 288 99.37 117.70 0.55
N SER A 289 99.82 117.53 -0.70
CA SER A 289 99.18 116.65 -1.67
C SER A 289 99.21 115.19 -1.22
N ARG A 290 100.39 114.68 -0.79
CA ARG A 290 100.55 113.34 -0.22
C ARG A 290 99.71 113.13 1.04
N GLU A 291 99.62 114.15 1.91
CA GLU A 291 98.76 114.11 3.09
C GLU A 291 97.28 113.96 2.71
N THR A 292 96.78 114.70 1.73
CA THR A 292 95.38 114.55 1.25
C THR A 292 95.11 113.19 0.60
N GLU A 293 96.07 112.64 -0.15
CA GLU A 293 95.96 111.31 -0.76
C GLU A 293 95.94 110.20 0.30
N THR A 294 96.84 110.27 1.30
CA THR A 294 96.84 109.31 2.42
C THR A 294 95.57 109.37 3.27
N TYR A 295 94.98 110.56 3.45
CA TYR A 295 93.69 110.70 4.12
C TYR A 295 92.55 110.02 3.35
N HIS A 296 92.44 110.23 2.04
CA HIS A 296 91.41 109.54 1.23
C HIS A 296 91.64 108.02 1.14
N LEU A 297 92.90 107.56 1.12
CA LEU A 297 93.21 106.12 1.22
C LEU A 297 92.80 105.53 2.58
N LEU A 298 92.88 106.31 3.67
CA LEU A 298 92.39 105.91 4.99
C LEU A 298 90.85 105.80 5.01
N GLU A 299 90.13 106.79 4.49
CA GLU A 299 88.67 106.74 4.34
C GLU A 299 88.21 105.54 3.51
N GLN A 300 88.92 105.21 2.43
CA GLN A 300 88.66 104.02 1.63
C GLN A 300 88.95 102.72 2.40
N LYS A 301 90.04 102.66 3.16
CA LYS A 301 90.37 101.52 4.03
C LYS A 301 89.27 101.28 5.05
N ASP A 302 88.80 102.32 5.73
CA ASP A 302 87.76 102.20 6.76
C ASP A 302 86.40 101.80 6.17
N LEU A 303 86.05 102.31 4.99
CA LEU A 303 84.86 101.87 4.24
C LEU A 303 84.94 100.40 3.81
N LEU A 304 86.13 99.92 3.42
CA LEU A 304 86.35 98.51 3.06
C LEU A 304 86.33 97.59 4.30
N LEU A 305 86.95 98.01 5.41
CA LEU A 305 86.89 97.30 6.69
C LEU A 305 85.45 97.18 7.20
N LYS A 306 84.65 98.25 7.08
CA LYS A 306 83.22 98.19 7.41
C LYS A 306 82.48 97.17 6.54
N LYS A 307 82.66 97.23 5.21
CA LYS A 307 82.02 96.27 4.28
C LYS A 307 82.42 94.82 4.55
N LEU A 308 83.68 94.57 4.95
CA LEU A 308 84.14 93.25 5.37
C LEU A 308 83.44 92.80 6.66
N SER A 309 83.35 93.67 7.66
CA SER A 309 82.62 93.39 8.90
C SER A 309 81.13 93.11 8.66
N ASP A 310 80.47 93.92 7.83
CA ASP A 310 79.06 93.74 7.46
C ASP A 310 78.88 92.36 6.78
N ALA A 311 79.75 92.01 5.80
CA ALA A 311 79.71 90.73 5.10
C ALA A 311 80.02 89.51 6.00
N ASP A 312 80.93 89.64 6.98
CA ASP A 312 81.21 88.58 7.94
C ASP A 312 80.04 88.35 8.90
N THR A 313 79.32 89.40 9.30
CA THR A 313 78.07 89.23 10.09
C THR A 313 76.97 88.55 9.27
N GLU A 314 76.78 88.91 8.00
CA GLU A 314 75.84 88.22 7.12
C GLU A 314 76.23 86.74 6.92
N ARG A 315 77.52 86.46 6.72
CA ARG A 315 78.06 85.10 6.59
C ARG A 315 77.82 84.27 7.86
N ALA A 316 78.03 84.85 9.04
CA ALA A 316 77.72 84.18 10.32
C ALA A 316 76.23 83.88 10.46
N ASP A 317 75.35 84.81 10.08
CA ASP A 317 73.90 84.61 10.14
C ASP A 317 73.37 83.64 9.08
N LEU A 318 74.01 83.56 7.91
CA LEU A 318 73.75 82.52 6.90
C LEU A 318 74.18 81.14 7.40
N ALA A 319 75.37 81.02 7.99
CA ALA A 319 75.86 79.78 8.58
C ALA A 319 74.94 79.30 9.73
N ARG A 320 74.54 80.21 10.62
CA ARG A 320 73.59 79.93 11.71
C ARG A 320 72.27 79.35 11.15
N ARG A 321 71.64 80.05 10.20
CA ARG A 321 70.42 79.59 9.51
C ARG A 321 70.61 78.23 8.83
N ALA A 322 71.76 77.97 8.21
CA ALA A 322 72.05 76.67 7.62
C ALA A 322 72.09 75.55 8.67
N THR A 323 72.68 75.77 9.85
CA THR A 323 72.64 74.77 10.94
C THR A 323 71.24 74.56 11.52
N GLU A 324 70.41 75.62 11.58
CA GLU A 324 69.01 75.54 12.00
C GLU A 324 68.18 74.70 11.01
N TYR A 325 68.39 74.89 9.70
CA TYR A 325 67.78 74.05 8.67
C TYR A 325 68.29 72.59 8.71
N SER A 326 69.59 72.34 8.94
CA SER A 326 70.11 70.98 9.08
C SER A 326 69.44 70.23 10.24
N LYS A 327 69.41 70.86 11.43
CA LYS A 327 68.72 70.31 12.62
C LYS A 327 67.24 70.03 12.36
N SER A 328 66.56 70.89 11.58
CA SER A 328 65.16 70.68 11.19
C SER A 328 64.98 69.49 10.22
N LEU A 329 65.89 69.35 9.23
CA LEU A 329 65.91 68.23 8.30
C LEU A 329 66.26 66.90 8.99
N GLU A 330 67.18 66.93 9.95
CA GLU A 330 67.53 65.78 10.79
C GLU A 330 66.37 65.35 11.69
N ALA A 331 65.71 66.30 12.36
CA ALA A 331 64.54 66.02 13.20
C ALA A 331 63.35 65.46 12.38
N THR A 332 63.08 66.01 11.21
CA THR A 332 62.02 65.49 10.31
C THR A 332 62.38 64.13 9.71
N ARG A 333 63.65 63.91 9.32
CA ARG A 333 64.17 62.59 8.91
C ARG A 333 64.03 61.55 10.01
N ALA A 334 64.43 61.87 11.24
CA ALA A 334 64.30 60.97 12.39
C ALA A 334 62.83 60.64 12.70
N HIS A 335 61.94 61.65 12.63
CA HIS A 335 60.50 61.45 12.81
C HIS A 335 59.90 60.52 11.74
N LEU A 336 60.22 60.75 10.46
CA LEU A 336 59.77 59.90 9.35
C LEU A 336 60.33 58.48 9.46
N GLN A 337 61.60 58.30 9.86
CA GLN A 337 62.20 56.98 10.10
C GLN A 337 61.54 56.26 11.28
N GLY A 338 61.12 56.99 12.33
CA GLY A 338 60.32 56.47 13.43
C GLY A 338 58.91 56.02 12.99
N GLN A 339 58.22 56.82 12.17
CA GLN A 339 56.94 56.41 11.57
C GLN A 339 57.09 55.15 10.70
N LEU A 340 58.14 55.09 9.87
CA LEU A 340 58.40 53.99 8.96
C LEU A 340 58.64 52.68 9.73
N ARG A 341 59.50 52.68 10.75
CA ARG A 341 59.71 51.54 11.67
C ARG A 341 58.43 51.09 12.38
N SER A 342 57.58 52.04 12.78
CA SER A 342 56.28 51.74 13.40
C SER A 342 55.33 51.03 12.43
N ARG A 343 55.29 51.47 11.16
CA ARG A 343 54.51 50.82 10.10
C ARG A 343 55.07 49.46 9.68
N GLU A 344 56.40 49.28 9.68
CA GLU A 344 57.03 47.98 9.48
C GLU A 344 56.64 46.99 10.59
N ALA A 345 56.68 47.42 11.85
CA ALA A 345 56.25 46.61 12.99
C ALA A 345 54.74 46.26 12.92
N GLU A 346 53.89 47.20 12.54
CA GLU A 346 52.46 46.97 12.31
C GLU A 346 52.22 45.96 11.16
N ASN A 347 52.91 46.13 10.03
CA ASN A 347 52.79 45.25 8.87
C ASN A 347 53.29 43.83 9.19
N ASN A 348 54.39 43.68 9.94
CA ASN A 348 54.87 42.40 10.44
C ASN A 348 53.83 41.74 11.37
N ARG A 349 53.21 42.52 12.28
CA ARG A 349 52.14 42.01 13.16
C ARG A 349 50.92 41.53 12.37
N LEU A 350 50.50 42.30 11.36
CA LEU A 350 49.38 41.94 10.48
C LEU A 350 49.72 40.70 9.62
N SER A 351 50.94 40.59 9.11
CA SER A 351 51.43 39.44 8.36
C SER A 351 51.43 38.14 9.18
N VAL A 352 51.84 38.21 10.46
CA VAL A 352 51.74 37.06 11.39
C VAL A 352 50.28 36.71 11.68
N GLN A 353 49.40 37.71 11.89
CA GLN A 353 47.97 37.46 12.07
C GLN A 353 47.33 36.81 10.84
N LEU A 354 47.71 37.24 9.64
CA LEU A 354 47.22 36.70 8.37
C LEU A 354 47.61 35.22 8.22
N ARG A 355 48.91 34.88 8.39
CA ARG A 355 49.38 33.48 8.38
C ARG A 355 48.67 32.59 9.40
N ASN A 356 48.41 33.11 10.59
CA ASN A 356 47.67 32.37 11.62
C ASN A 356 46.19 32.14 11.23
N ARG A 357 45.57 33.05 10.46
CA ARG A 357 44.23 32.83 9.91
C ARG A 357 44.23 31.86 8.74
N GLU A 358 45.21 31.93 7.85
CA GLU A 358 45.39 30.98 6.74
C GLU A 358 45.59 29.55 7.26
N HIS A 359 46.42 29.36 8.29
CA HIS A 359 46.61 28.07 8.94
C HIS A 359 45.31 27.54 9.58
N ASN A 360 44.57 28.38 10.31
CA ASN A 360 43.29 27.99 10.89
C ASN A 360 42.24 27.68 9.81
N GLU A 361 42.22 28.40 8.69
CA GLU A 361 41.32 28.13 7.57
C GLU A 361 41.66 26.79 6.88
N ALA A 362 42.94 26.49 6.68
CA ALA A 362 43.40 25.21 6.16
C ALA A 362 42.97 24.06 7.09
N ARG A 363 43.17 24.21 8.40
CA ARG A 363 42.72 23.26 9.42
C ARG A 363 41.20 23.07 9.41
N HIS A 364 40.42 24.14 9.39
CA HIS A 364 38.95 24.06 9.35
C HIS A 364 38.45 23.40 8.05
N LYS A 365 39.13 23.61 6.91
CA LYS A 365 38.84 22.90 5.64
C LYS A 365 39.11 21.40 5.75
N GLU A 366 40.12 20.99 6.50
CA GLU A 366 40.46 19.58 6.72
C GLU A 366 39.48 18.91 7.69
N GLU A 367 39.17 19.56 8.81
CA GLU A 367 38.12 19.13 9.75
C GLU A 367 36.74 19.02 9.05
N PHE A 368 36.41 19.95 8.13
CA PHE A 368 35.20 19.88 7.32
C PHE A 368 35.20 18.71 6.32
N LYS A 369 36.33 18.41 5.65
CA LYS A 369 36.46 17.23 4.78
C LYS A 369 36.21 15.94 5.56
N LEU A 370 36.83 15.79 6.73
CA LEU A 370 36.66 14.62 7.60
C LEU A 370 35.21 14.45 8.05
N MET A 371 34.56 15.53 8.49
CA MET A 371 33.15 15.50 8.87
C MET A 371 32.21 15.23 7.69
N THR A 372 32.55 15.69 6.48
CA THR A 372 31.78 15.39 5.26
C THR A 372 31.89 13.91 4.90
N ALA A 373 33.11 13.35 4.90
CA ALA A 373 33.33 11.92 4.67
C ALA A 373 32.57 11.06 5.68
N HIS A 374 32.62 11.39 6.97
CA HIS A 374 31.88 10.67 8.00
C HIS A 374 30.35 10.72 7.80
N LEU A 375 29.80 11.83 7.31
CA LEU A 375 28.37 11.92 6.96
C LEU A 375 28.02 11.06 5.74
N ASP A 376 28.92 10.92 4.77
CA ASP A 376 28.73 10.06 3.60
C ASP A 376 28.94 8.57 3.92
N ASP A 377 29.81 8.22 4.86
CA ASP A 377 29.92 6.87 5.44
C ASP A 377 28.63 6.48 6.16
N LEU A 378 28.11 7.36 7.02
CA LEU A 378 26.83 7.13 7.72
C LEU A 378 25.66 7.00 6.73
N ARG A 379 25.62 7.79 5.65
CA ARG A 379 24.63 7.63 4.57
C ARG A 379 24.72 6.26 3.91
N GLN A 380 25.94 5.81 3.59
CA GLN A 380 26.17 4.49 2.99
C GLN A 380 25.79 3.34 3.95
N GLN A 381 26.00 3.50 5.26
CA GLN A 381 25.58 2.51 6.27
C GLN A 381 24.04 2.44 6.42
N MET A 382 23.32 3.57 6.31
CA MET A 382 21.85 3.58 6.41
C MET A 382 21.13 3.15 5.13
N GLU A 383 21.75 3.25 3.95
CA GLU A 383 21.12 2.87 2.67
C GLU A 383 20.72 1.38 2.56
N PRO A 384 21.51 0.37 3.00
CA PRO A 384 21.07 -1.02 2.97
C PRO A 384 19.89 -1.29 3.93
N GLU A 385 19.81 -0.63 5.09
CA GLU A 385 18.65 -0.71 5.98
C GLU A 385 17.41 -0.10 5.33
N LYS A 386 17.56 1.06 4.69
CA LYS A 386 16.52 1.74 3.92
C LYS A 386 16.01 0.88 2.76
N GLU A 387 16.87 0.17 2.04
CA GLU A 387 16.46 -0.80 1.01
C GLU A 387 15.91 -2.12 1.59
N ALA A 388 16.33 -2.56 2.77
CA ALA A 388 15.71 -3.68 3.48
C ALA A 388 14.28 -3.32 3.94
N LEU A 389 14.09 -2.11 4.48
CA LEU A 389 12.79 -1.57 4.87
C LEU A 389 11.85 -1.40 3.66
N LYS A 390 12.34 -0.83 2.55
CA LYS A 390 11.58 -0.78 1.28
C LYS A 390 11.15 -2.16 0.79
N ARG A 391 12.03 -3.17 0.89
CA ARG A 391 11.68 -4.57 0.55
C ARG A 391 10.64 -5.15 1.51
N SER A 392 10.78 -4.94 2.82
CA SER A 392 9.80 -5.35 3.84
C SER A 392 8.41 -4.73 3.58
N VAL A 393 8.35 -3.41 3.33
CA VAL A 393 7.11 -2.70 3.01
C VAL A 393 6.47 -3.22 1.71
N ARG A 394 7.27 -3.52 0.66
CA ARG A 394 6.75 -4.16 -0.57
C ARG A 394 6.14 -5.54 -0.29
N VAL A 395 6.79 -6.36 0.55
CA VAL A 395 6.28 -7.69 0.93
C VAL A 395 5.01 -7.58 1.78
N GLN A 396 4.96 -6.65 2.73
CA GLN A 396 3.75 -6.38 3.51
C GLN A 396 2.60 -5.87 2.63
N LYS A 397 2.88 -4.99 1.66
CA LYS A 397 1.88 -4.52 0.67
C LYS A 397 1.31 -5.69 -0.14
N LEU A 398 2.17 -6.51 -0.76
CA LEU A 398 1.73 -7.68 -1.54
C LEU A 398 0.95 -8.69 -0.70
N ARG A 399 1.26 -8.81 0.60
CA ARG A 399 0.48 -9.65 1.53
C ARG A 399 -0.89 -9.05 1.83
N ALA A 400 -0.98 -7.73 1.99
CA ALA A 400 -2.25 -7.03 2.20
C ALA A 400 -3.14 -7.13 0.95
N GLU A 401 -2.59 -6.90 -0.24
CA GLU A 401 -3.28 -7.04 -1.53
C GLU A 401 -3.87 -8.45 -1.69
N ARG A 402 -3.09 -9.51 -1.42
CA ARG A 402 -3.61 -10.89 -1.42
C ARG A 402 -4.71 -11.15 -0.39
N SER A 403 -4.58 -10.61 0.83
CA SER A 403 -5.65 -10.75 1.82
C SER A 403 -6.92 -9.97 1.45
N GLU A 404 -6.79 -8.90 0.64
CA GLU A 404 -7.92 -8.20 0.07
C GLU A 404 -8.58 -9.04 -1.03
N GLU A 405 -7.80 -9.65 -1.93
CA GLU A 405 -8.28 -10.62 -2.94
C GLU A 405 -9.00 -11.81 -2.30
N GLU A 406 -8.43 -12.40 -1.23
CA GLU A 406 -9.04 -13.48 -0.45
C GLU A 406 -10.37 -13.06 0.22
N VAL A 407 -10.44 -11.85 0.80
CA VAL A 407 -11.67 -11.30 1.39
C VAL A 407 -12.71 -10.96 0.33
N GLN A 408 -12.31 -10.43 -0.83
CA GLN A 408 -13.21 -10.18 -1.96
C GLN A 408 -13.83 -11.50 -2.46
N LEU A 409 -13.03 -12.56 -2.62
CA LEU A 409 -13.50 -13.88 -3.01
C LEU A 409 -14.49 -14.47 -1.98
N LEU A 410 -14.14 -14.46 -0.69
CA LEU A 410 -15.03 -14.92 0.39
C LEU A 410 -16.33 -14.11 0.44
N ASN A 411 -16.29 -12.81 0.18
CA ASN A 411 -17.47 -11.96 0.11
C ASN A 411 -18.36 -12.30 -1.10
N THR A 412 -17.77 -12.61 -2.27
CA THR A 412 -18.57 -13.09 -3.43
C THR A 412 -19.24 -14.43 -3.13
N GLN A 413 -18.54 -15.39 -2.53
CA GLN A 413 -19.11 -16.68 -2.11
C GLN A 413 -20.22 -16.50 -1.05
N LEU A 414 -20.07 -15.55 -0.13
CA LEU A 414 -21.10 -15.22 0.86
C LEU A 414 -22.35 -14.60 0.20
N MET A 415 -22.18 -13.77 -0.84
CA MET A 415 -23.31 -13.23 -1.62
C MET A 415 -24.01 -14.32 -2.43
N GLU A 416 -23.28 -15.25 -3.05
CA GLU A 416 -23.83 -16.43 -3.71
C GLU A 416 -24.63 -17.30 -2.74
N LYS A 417 -24.08 -17.60 -1.56
CA LYS A 417 -24.78 -18.39 -0.53
C LYS A 417 -25.98 -17.65 0.07
N ASN A 418 -25.94 -16.33 0.20
CA ASN A 418 -27.13 -15.55 0.57
C ASN A 418 -28.20 -15.58 -0.53
N ALA A 419 -27.83 -15.59 -1.82
CA ALA A 419 -28.77 -15.75 -2.92
C ALA A 419 -29.39 -17.15 -2.98
N GLU A 420 -28.59 -18.21 -2.78
CA GLU A 420 -29.08 -19.59 -2.62
C GLU A 420 -30.05 -19.71 -1.44
N LEU A 421 -29.69 -19.18 -0.26
CA LEU A 421 -30.55 -19.17 0.92
C LEU A 421 -31.85 -18.40 0.66
N SER A 422 -31.78 -17.25 0.00
CA SER A 422 -32.97 -16.47 -0.37
C SER A 422 -33.90 -17.26 -1.31
N ALA A 423 -33.34 -17.93 -2.33
CA ALA A 423 -34.11 -18.77 -3.24
C ALA A 423 -34.74 -19.99 -2.55
N THR A 424 -34.02 -20.65 -1.64
CA THR A 424 -34.57 -21.77 -0.86
C THR A 424 -35.64 -21.32 0.12
N LEU A 425 -35.52 -20.13 0.72
CA LEU A 425 -36.57 -19.52 1.54
C LEU A 425 -37.83 -19.21 0.72
N SER A 426 -37.71 -18.55 -0.43
CA SER A 426 -38.87 -18.32 -1.33
C SER A 426 -39.50 -19.63 -1.81
N SER A 427 -38.70 -20.67 -2.07
CA SER A 427 -39.21 -22.01 -2.36
C SER A 427 -39.97 -22.60 -1.17
N MET A 428 -39.44 -22.48 0.05
CA MET A 428 -40.09 -22.94 1.28
C MET A 428 -41.40 -22.19 1.56
N GLU A 429 -41.44 -20.87 1.30
CA GLU A 429 -42.65 -20.05 1.41
C GLU A 429 -43.71 -20.46 0.38
N SER A 430 -43.30 -20.79 -0.85
CA SER A 430 -44.22 -21.32 -1.87
C SER A 430 -44.80 -22.68 -1.47
N LEU A 431 -43.97 -23.60 -0.93
CA LEU A 431 -44.42 -24.90 -0.41
C LEU A 431 -45.33 -24.74 0.82
N LYS A 432 -45.02 -23.80 1.72
CA LYS A 432 -45.87 -23.44 2.86
C LYS A 432 -47.23 -22.87 2.40
N SER A 433 -47.24 -22.08 1.33
CA SER A 433 -48.48 -21.58 0.71
C SER A 433 -49.31 -22.73 0.12
N SER A 434 -48.67 -23.64 -0.62
CA SER A 434 -49.31 -24.85 -1.17
C SER A 434 -49.85 -25.78 -0.07
N TYR A 435 -49.09 -26.00 1.00
CA TYR A 435 -49.55 -26.72 2.20
C TYR A 435 -50.75 -26.04 2.86
N ASN A 436 -50.74 -24.71 2.99
CA ASN A 436 -51.88 -23.97 3.53
C ASN A 436 -53.13 -24.06 2.64
N MET A 437 -52.98 -24.27 1.33
CA MET A 437 -54.11 -24.54 0.42
C MET A 437 -54.60 -25.98 0.57
N LEU A 438 -53.70 -26.97 0.54
CA LEU A 438 -54.02 -28.38 0.81
C LEU A 438 -54.68 -28.59 2.18
N MET A 439 -54.31 -27.79 3.20
CA MET A 439 -54.95 -27.81 4.51
C MET A 439 -56.37 -27.21 4.50
N LYS A 440 -56.66 -26.22 3.64
CA LYS A 440 -58.04 -25.75 3.44
C LYS A 440 -58.89 -26.81 2.73
N GLU A 441 -58.34 -27.43 1.70
CA GLU A 441 -58.98 -28.53 0.97
C GLU A 441 -59.21 -29.75 1.88
N LYS A 442 -58.24 -30.11 2.71
CA LYS A 442 -58.38 -31.13 3.76
C LYS A 442 -59.50 -30.78 4.73
N ASN A 443 -59.51 -29.56 5.28
CA ASN A 443 -60.55 -29.14 6.23
C ASN A 443 -61.94 -29.10 5.58
N GLN A 444 -62.03 -28.74 4.29
CA GLN A 444 -63.25 -28.78 3.49
C GLN A 444 -63.74 -30.23 3.33
N LEU A 445 -62.87 -31.15 2.91
CA LEU A 445 -63.17 -32.58 2.78
C LEU A 445 -63.52 -33.21 4.14
N GLU A 446 -62.89 -32.81 5.24
CA GLU A 446 -63.26 -33.25 6.59
C GLU A 446 -64.65 -32.74 6.98
N SER A 447 -65.04 -31.51 6.58
CA SER A 447 -66.41 -31.01 6.78
C SER A 447 -67.43 -31.81 5.95
N GLU A 448 -67.08 -32.18 4.72
CA GLU A 448 -67.91 -33.03 3.86
C GLU A 448 -68.03 -34.44 4.42
N VAL A 449 -66.95 -35.01 4.96
CA VAL A 449 -66.98 -36.29 5.69
C VAL A 449 -67.84 -36.20 6.95
N THR A 450 -67.83 -35.09 7.70
CA THR A 450 -68.78 -34.92 8.83
C THR A 450 -70.23 -34.85 8.36
N MET A 451 -70.54 -34.07 7.31
CA MET A 451 -71.91 -34.02 6.76
C MET A 451 -72.38 -35.36 6.19
N LEU A 452 -71.48 -36.13 5.57
CA LEU A 452 -71.77 -37.48 5.09
C LEU A 452 -71.94 -38.48 6.25
N ASN A 453 -71.14 -38.38 7.32
CA ASN A 453 -71.31 -39.18 8.53
C ASN A 453 -72.62 -38.86 9.26
N ASP A 454 -73.00 -37.58 9.38
CA ASP A 454 -74.30 -37.16 9.94
C ASP A 454 -75.46 -37.68 9.07
N ARG A 455 -75.31 -37.70 7.75
CA ARG A 455 -76.29 -38.28 6.82
C ARG A 455 -76.37 -39.80 6.95
N VAL A 456 -75.25 -40.50 7.11
CA VAL A 456 -75.19 -41.94 7.37
C VAL A 456 -75.80 -42.27 8.74
N ALA A 457 -75.49 -41.49 9.79
CA ALA A 457 -76.09 -41.64 11.11
C ALA A 457 -77.61 -41.43 11.07
N SER A 458 -78.09 -40.42 10.33
CA SER A 458 -79.52 -40.19 10.10
C SER A 458 -80.20 -41.39 9.40
N LEU A 459 -79.57 -41.94 8.35
CA LEU A 459 -80.07 -43.11 7.63
C LEU A 459 -80.00 -44.40 8.46
N LEU A 460 -79.00 -44.55 9.33
CA LEU A 460 -78.90 -45.64 10.29
C LEU A 460 -79.98 -45.52 11.37
N GLU A 461 -80.27 -44.32 11.87
CA GLU A 461 -81.34 -44.08 12.84
C GLU A 461 -82.73 -44.33 12.21
N GLU A 462 -82.92 -43.93 10.94
CA GLU A 462 -84.13 -44.24 10.17
C GLU A 462 -84.28 -45.75 9.91
N SER A 463 -83.19 -46.43 9.54
CA SER A 463 -83.15 -47.89 9.39
C SER A 463 -83.41 -48.60 10.72
N GLN A 464 -82.88 -48.09 11.84
CA GLN A 464 -83.08 -48.65 13.17
C GLN A 464 -84.53 -48.45 13.64
N LYS A 465 -85.12 -47.26 13.43
CA LYS A 465 -86.55 -47.00 13.67
C LYS A 465 -87.46 -47.92 12.86
N ASN A 466 -87.08 -48.25 11.62
CA ASN A 466 -87.83 -49.22 10.81
C ASN A 466 -87.62 -50.67 11.26
N ALA A 467 -86.40 -51.04 11.70
CA ALA A 467 -86.14 -52.35 12.30
C ALA A 467 -86.86 -52.56 13.64
N ASP A 468 -86.95 -51.53 14.49
CA ASP A 468 -87.65 -51.59 15.77
C ASP A 468 -89.17 -51.54 15.63
N LYS A 469 -89.70 -50.84 14.61
CA LYS A 469 -91.11 -51.01 14.19
C LYS A 469 -91.37 -52.46 13.78
N ALA A 470 -90.57 -53.01 12.87
CA ALA A 470 -90.72 -54.39 12.42
C ALA A 470 -90.60 -55.40 13.58
N ARG A 471 -89.70 -55.16 14.55
CA ARG A 471 -89.65 -55.94 15.81
C ARG A 471 -90.95 -55.82 16.60
N SER A 472 -91.47 -54.62 16.84
CA SER A 472 -92.74 -54.44 17.56
C SER A 472 -93.95 -55.09 16.85
N GLU A 473 -93.94 -55.12 15.51
CA GLU A 473 -94.92 -55.86 14.71
C GLU A 473 -94.75 -57.37 14.89
N TRP A 474 -93.52 -57.90 14.79
CA TRP A 474 -93.20 -59.30 15.06
C TRP A 474 -93.55 -59.75 16.49
N ASP A 475 -93.24 -58.94 17.50
CA ASP A 475 -93.57 -59.20 18.90
C ASP A 475 -95.10 -59.21 19.09
N SER A 476 -95.83 -58.27 18.47
CA SER A 476 -97.31 -58.25 18.52
C SER A 476 -97.96 -59.45 17.79
N LEU A 477 -97.28 -60.03 16.81
CA LEU A 477 -97.69 -61.27 16.15
C LEU A 477 -97.30 -62.50 16.97
N LEU A 478 -96.16 -62.47 17.67
CA LEU A 478 -95.68 -63.53 18.55
C LEU A 478 -96.55 -63.65 19.80
N ASP A 479 -96.95 -62.54 20.43
CA ASP A 479 -97.92 -62.53 21.53
C ASP A 479 -99.29 -63.06 21.09
N ARG A 480 -99.73 -62.70 19.88
CA ARG A 480 -100.98 -63.22 19.30
C ARG A 480 -100.90 -64.72 18.99
N LEU A 481 -99.73 -65.20 18.57
CA LEU A 481 -99.44 -66.63 18.39
C LEU A 481 -99.40 -67.37 19.74
N HIS A 482 -98.74 -66.81 20.76
CA HIS A 482 -98.74 -67.35 22.11
C HIS A 482 -100.16 -67.42 22.70
N GLN A 483 -100.97 -66.38 22.50
CA GLN A 483 -102.37 -66.39 22.92
C GLN A 483 -103.13 -67.53 22.21
N GLN A 484 -103.04 -67.65 20.88
CA GLN A 484 -103.67 -68.78 20.17
C GLN A 484 -103.13 -70.15 20.62
N ILE A 485 -101.85 -70.28 20.96
CA ILE A 485 -101.30 -71.52 21.53
C ILE A 485 -101.95 -71.81 22.89
N THR A 486 -102.08 -70.83 23.79
CA THR A 486 -102.73 -71.05 25.09
C THR A 486 -104.21 -71.43 24.95
N GLU A 487 -104.96 -70.72 24.10
CA GLU A 487 -106.36 -71.04 23.76
C GLU A 487 -106.49 -72.46 23.20
N ASN A 488 -105.61 -72.86 22.27
CA ASN A 488 -105.60 -74.20 21.67
C ASN A 488 -105.23 -75.28 22.71
N THR A 489 -104.30 -75.02 23.63
CA THR A 489 -104.02 -75.96 24.75
C THR A 489 -105.19 -76.09 25.73
N SER A 490 -105.97 -75.03 25.94
CA SER A 490 -107.20 -75.06 26.75
C SER A 490 -108.27 -75.92 26.07
N ILE A 491 -108.52 -75.68 24.78
CA ILE A 491 -109.44 -76.49 23.95
C ILE A 491 -109.01 -77.96 23.93
N ARG A 492 -107.70 -78.25 23.86
CA ARG A 492 -107.17 -79.63 23.92
C ARG A 492 -107.40 -80.29 25.28
N LEU A 493 -107.36 -79.55 26.38
CA LEU A 493 -107.66 -80.07 27.72
C LEU A 493 -109.16 -80.33 27.89
N GLU A 494 -110.03 -79.46 27.38
CA GLU A 494 -111.48 -79.74 27.34
C GLU A 494 -111.82 -80.90 26.39
N HIS A 495 -111.10 -81.04 25.27
CA HIS A 495 -111.23 -82.21 24.39
C HIS A 495 -110.89 -83.51 25.12
N GLU A 496 -109.80 -83.59 25.88
CA GLU A 496 -109.46 -84.80 26.64
C GLU A 496 -110.43 -85.06 27.81
N LYS A 497 -110.99 -84.02 28.45
CA LYS A 497 -112.10 -84.18 29.40
C LYS A 497 -113.36 -84.76 28.72
N LEU A 498 -113.76 -84.20 27.58
CA LEU A 498 -114.92 -84.68 26.82
C LEU A 498 -114.70 -86.10 26.27
N LYS A 499 -113.47 -86.44 25.86
CA LYS A 499 -113.08 -87.77 25.36
C LYS A 499 -113.02 -88.83 26.45
N THR A 500 -112.54 -88.49 27.65
CA THR A 500 -112.65 -89.38 28.82
C THR A 500 -114.10 -89.56 29.25
N TYR A 501 -114.92 -88.50 29.22
CA TYR A 501 -116.37 -88.60 29.45
C TYR A 501 -117.06 -89.51 28.41
N LEU A 502 -116.76 -89.33 27.11
CA LEU A 502 -117.27 -90.14 26.00
C LEU A 502 -116.96 -91.63 26.21
N SER A 503 -115.72 -91.97 26.54
CA SER A 503 -115.29 -93.36 26.80
C SER A 503 -116.15 -94.02 27.90
N THR A 504 -116.46 -93.30 28.99
CA THR A 504 -117.33 -93.84 30.07
C THR A 504 -118.82 -93.94 29.70
N VAL A 505 -119.24 -93.37 28.57
CA VAL A 505 -120.59 -93.54 27.99
C VAL A 505 -120.58 -94.67 26.96
N GLU A 506 -119.52 -94.79 26.16
CA GLU A 506 -119.30 -95.89 25.22
C GLU A 506 -119.19 -97.24 25.95
N GLU A 507 -118.45 -97.32 27.06
CA GLU A 507 -118.41 -98.51 27.92
C GLU A 507 -119.82 -98.95 28.38
N LYS A 508 -120.64 -98.01 28.85
CA LYS A 508 -122.04 -98.29 29.26
C LYS A 508 -122.90 -98.74 28.07
N LEU A 509 -122.68 -98.18 26.89
CA LEU A 509 -123.37 -98.59 25.66
C LEU A 509 -122.99 -100.02 25.25
N THR A 510 -121.71 -100.41 25.37
CA THR A 510 -121.28 -101.78 25.06
C THR A 510 -121.86 -102.82 26.03
N LEU A 511 -121.99 -102.49 27.33
CA LEU A 511 -122.65 -103.36 28.30
C LEU A 511 -124.12 -103.60 27.93
N ALA A 512 -124.89 -102.54 27.66
CA ALA A 512 -126.28 -102.65 27.23
C ALA A 512 -126.42 -103.39 25.88
N HIS A 513 -125.49 -103.19 24.95
CA HIS A 513 -125.46 -103.91 23.67
C HIS A 513 -125.27 -105.43 23.87
N ASN A 514 -124.40 -105.83 24.79
CA ASN A 514 -124.16 -107.24 25.12
C ASN A 514 -125.41 -107.90 25.76
N GLU A 515 -126.12 -107.21 26.65
CA GLU A 515 -127.38 -107.69 27.23
C GLU A 515 -128.46 -107.89 26.14
N VAL A 516 -128.63 -106.91 25.24
CA VAL A 516 -129.54 -107.03 24.09
C VAL A 516 -129.16 -108.19 23.17
N GLN A 517 -127.87 -108.42 22.92
CA GLN A 517 -127.43 -109.52 22.06
C GLN A 517 -127.65 -110.90 22.73
N GLN A 518 -127.53 -111.02 24.06
CA GLN A 518 -127.90 -112.26 24.76
C GLN A 518 -129.39 -112.57 24.63
N LEU A 519 -130.27 -111.57 24.80
CA LEU A 519 -131.72 -111.71 24.60
C LEU A 519 -132.09 -112.05 23.15
N LYS A 520 -131.34 -111.51 22.18
CA LYS A 520 -131.53 -111.80 20.74
C LYS A 520 -131.14 -113.24 20.38
N ASN A 521 -130.05 -113.75 20.96
CA ASN A 521 -129.57 -115.11 20.74
C ASN A 521 -130.55 -116.17 21.28
N SER A 522 -131.16 -115.94 22.46
CA SER A 522 -132.14 -116.87 23.02
C SER A 522 -133.46 -116.87 22.26
N LEU A 523 -133.88 -115.73 21.70
CA LEU A 523 -135.08 -115.64 20.86
C LEU A 523 -134.92 -116.45 19.55
N GLN A 524 -133.75 -116.37 18.90
CA GLN A 524 -133.45 -117.21 17.71
C GLN A 524 -133.47 -118.72 17.99
N GLN A 525 -133.14 -119.16 19.21
CA GLN A 525 -133.19 -120.59 19.56
C GLN A 525 -134.62 -121.14 19.57
N TYR A 526 -135.61 -120.34 19.99
CA TYR A 526 -137.03 -120.70 19.89
C TYR A 526 -137.54 -120.62 18.45
N GLU A 527 -137.08 -119.64 17.68
CA GLU A 527 -137.49 -119.43 16.29
C GLU A 527 -137.12 -120.62 15.38
N GLY A 528 -135.87 -121.11 15.47
CA GLY A 528 -135.43 -122.31 14.73
C GLY A 528 -136.14 -123.61 15.10
N LEU A 529 -136.68 -123.71 16.33
CA LEU A 529 -137.49 -124.84 16.76
C LEU A 529 -138.89 -124.82 16.12
N VAL A 530 -139.44 -123.65 15.80
CA VAL A 530 -140.73 -123.52 15.10
C VAL A 530 -140.61 -123.93 13.63
N ASP A 531 -139.53 -123.52 12.94
CA ASP A 531 -139.36 -123.85 11.53
C ASP A 531 -139.07 -125.33 11.27
N THR A 532 -138.39 -126.02 12.18
CA THR A 532 -138.22 -127.49 12.08
C THR A 532 -139.55 -128.25 12.16
N TYR A 533 -140.53 -127.78 12.94
CA TYR A 533 -141.90 -128.33 12.91
C TYR A 533 -142.67 -127.94 11.64
N LYS A 534 -142.47 -126.74 11.07
CA LYS A 534 -143.08 -126.38 9.76
C LYS A 534 -142.59 -127.30 8.64
N ASP A 535 -141.31 -127.63 8.58
CA ASP A 535 -140.76 -128.42 7.49
C ASP A 535 -141.18 -129.90 7.55
N GLN A 536 -141.38 -130.46 8.74
CA GLN A 536 -142.02 -131.77 8.90
C GLN A 536 -143.46 -131.78 8.34
N MET A 537 -144.26 -130.72 8.58
CA MET A 537 -145.61 -130.59 8.00
C MET A 537 -145.61 -130.44 6.47
N LYS A 538 -144.63 -129.74 5.88
CA LYS A 538 -144.52 -129.62 4.42
C LYS A 538 -144.24 -130.98 3.77
N LYS A 539 -143.42 -131.81 4.42
CA LYS A 539 -142.94 -133.09 3.88
C LYS A 539 -144.05 -134.12 3.74
N THR A 540 -144.85 -134.34 4.79
CA THR A 540 -146.01 -135.25 4.75
C THR A 540 -147.10 -134.79 3.78
N ARG A 541 -147.25 -133.47 3.57
CA ARG A 541 -148.17 -132.93 2.56
C ARG A 541 -147.72 -133.26 1.14
N HIS A 542 -146.43 -133.16 0.85
CA HIS A 542 -145.87 -133.51 -0.46
C HIS A 542 -145.98 -135.01 -0.76
N GLU A 543 -145.83 -135.86 0.25
CA GLU A 543 -146.04 -137.32 0.16
C GLU A 543 -147.51 -137.68 -0.15
N ALA A 544 -148.47 -136.90 0.36
CA ALA A 544 -149.90 -137.06 0.03
C ALA A 544 -150.21 -136.66 -1.43
N ASP A 545 -149.69 -135.52 -1.89
CA ASP A 545 -149.87 -135.05 -3.28
C ASP A 545 -149.28 -136.07 -4.28
N GLN A 546 -148.12 -136.65 -3.96
CA GLN A 546 -147.46 -137.66 -4.79
C GLN A 546 -148.26 -138.96 -4.92
N LYS A 547 -149.09 -139.30 -3.92
CA LYS A 547 -150.04 -140.44 -4.00
C LYS A 547 -151.27 -140.14 -4.85
N SER A 548 -151.77 -138.91 -4.83
CA SER A 548 -152.91 -138.48 -5.67
C SER A 548 -152.60 -138.65 -7.17
N LEU A 549 -151.42 -138.20 -7.60
CA LEU A 549 -150.89 -138.38 -8.96
C LEU A 549 -150.68 -139.86 -9.37
N GLN A 550 -150.61 -140.79 -8.41
CA GLN A 550 -150.46 -142.21 -8.67
C GLN A 550 -151.83 -142.89 -8.93
N LEU A 551 -152.90 -142.39 -8.30
CA LEU A 551 -154.29 -142.80 -8.57
C LEU A 551 -154.76 -142.32 -9.96
N GLU A 552 -154.51 -141.06 -10.31
CA GLU A 552 -154.97 -140.46 -11.58
C GLU A 552 -154.43 -141.21 -12.82
N ARG A 553 -153.19 -141.71 -12.75
CA ARG A 553 -152.61 -142.55 -13.82
C ARG A 553 -153.28 -143.92 -13.88
N SER A 554 -153.56 -144.53 -12.73
CA SER A 554 -154.27 -145.81 -12.66
C SER A 554 -155.65 -145.73 -13.31
N ASP A 555 -156.39 -144.64 -13.10
CA ASP A 555 -157.75 -144.49 -13.64
C ASP A 555 -157.84 -144.27 -15.16
N ILE A 556 -156.74 -143.84 -15.79
CA ILE A 556 -156.64 -143.79 -17.26
C ILE A 556 -156.47 -145.21 -17.83
N GLU A 557 -155.63 -146.03 -17.20
CA GLU A 557 -155.39 -147.42 -17.60
C GLU A 557 -156.63 -148.31 -17.34
N ASN A 558 -157.33 -148.05 -16.23
CA ASN A 558 -158.60 -148.66 -15.83
C ASN A 558 -159.75 -148.42 -16.84
N LYS A 559 -159.68 -147.34 -17.64
CA LYS A 559 -160.63 -147.09 -18.73
C LYS A 559 -160.32 -147.94 -19.96
N ASN A 560 -159.07 -147.92 -20.43
CA ASN A 560 -158.66 -148.71 -21.59
C ASN A 560 -158.93 -150.21 -21.38
N LEU A 561 -158.64 -150.77 -20.21
CA LEU A 561 -158.90 -152.19 -19.93
C LEU A 561 -160.39 -152.53 -19.84
N LYS A 562 -161.25 -151.61 -19.39
CA LYS A 562 -162.72 -151.79 -19.40
C LYS A 562 -163.28 -151.83 -20.80
N GLU A 563 -162.88 -150.89 -21.66
CA GLU A 563 -163.30 -150.84 -23.07
C GLU A 563 -163.02 -152.19 -23.77
N ASN A 564 -161.80 -152.70 -23.57
CA ASN A 564 -161.29 -153.92 -24.16
C ASN A 564 -162.05 -155.17 -23.72
N MET A 565 -162.24 -155.33 -22.41
CA MET A 565 -162.86 -156.54 -21.85
C MET A 565 -164.38 -156.54 -21.99
N ASN A 566 -165.03 -155.39 -22.21
CA ASN A 566 -166.44 -155.34 -22.62
C ASN A 566 -166.64 -156.01 -24.00
N ILE A 567 -165.73 -155.75 -24.96
CA ILE A 567 -165.76 -156.36 -26.29
C ILE A 567 -165.60 -157.89 -26.20
N GLU A 568 -164.89 -158.41 -25.20
CA GLU A 568 -164.84 -159.86 -24.88
C GLU A 568 -166.15 -160.38 -24.33
N LEU A 569 -166.68 -159.72 -23.29
CA LEU A 569 -167.91 -160.10 -22.61
C LEU A 569 -169.09 -160.16 -23.59
N GLU A 570 -169.16 -159.24 -24.56
CA GLU A 570 -170.17 -159.23 -25.61
C GLU A 570 -169.97 -160.29 -26.71
N GLN A 571 -168.78 -160.89 -26.83
CA GLN A 571 -168.56 -162.07 -27.66
C GLN A 571 -168.80 -163.38 -26.89
N ILE A 572 -168.55 -163.40 -25.58
CA ILE A 572 -168.75 -164.56 -24.71
C ILE A 572 -170.23 -164.75 -24.37
N HIS A 573 -170.98 -163.68 -24.04
CA HIS A 573 -172.44 -163.73 -23.90
C HIS A 573 -173.09 -164.32 -25.16
N ARG A 574 -172.76 -163.79 -26.35
CA ARG A 574 -173.27 -164.29 -27.64
C ARG A 574 -172.88 -165.73 -27.97
N LYS A 575 -171.93 -166.34 -27.27
CA LYS A 575 -171.56 -167.76 -27.42
C LYS A 575 -172.32 -168.64 -26.43
N PHE A 576 -172.10 -168.44 -25.13
CA PHE A 576 -172.61 -169.39 -24.12
C PHE A 576 -174.08 -169.18 -23.74
N GLN A 577 -174.71 -168.07 -24.14
CA GLN A 577 -176.18 -167.96 -24.04
C GLN A 577 -176.90 -168.91 -25.01
N ASN A 578 -176.31 -169.24 -26.17
CA ASN A 578 -176.84 -170.30 -27.06
C ASN A 578 -176.73 -171.69 -26.42
N ARG A 579 -175.81 -171.89 -25.47
CA ARG A 579 -175.69 -173.13 -24.68
C ARG A 579 -176.73 -173.22 -23.56
N LEU A 580 -177.36 -172.10 -23.21
CA LEU A 580 -178.49 -172.01 -22.31
C LEU A 580 -179.75 -172.57 -23.00
N GLU A 581 -180.05 -172.14 -24.23
CA GLU A 581 -181.15 -172.67 -25.06
C GLU A 581 -181.00 -174.18 -25.40
N GLU A 582 -179.78 -174.70 -25.57
CA GLU A 582 -179.59 -176.14 -25.79
C GLU A 582 -179.85 -176.98 -24.52
N LEU A 583 -179.47 -176.48 -23.34
CA LEU A 583 -179.60 -177.22 -22.08
C LEU A 583 -180.99 -177.10 -21.43
N GLU A 584 -181.83 -176.14 -21.84
CA GLU A 584 -183.25 -176.07 -21.46
C GLU A 584 -184.05 -177.35 -21.76
N LYS A 585 -183.59 -178.20 -22.70
CA LYS A 585 -184.26 -179.45 -23.08
C LYS A 585 -183.92 -180.66 -22.20
N LEU A 586 -182.82 -180.62 -21.45
CA LEU A 586 -182.37 -181.78 -20.67
C LEU A 586 -183.28 -182.18 -19.48
N PRO A 587 -184.10 -181.30 -18.87
CA PRO A 587 -185.16 -181.69 -17.93
C PRO A 587 -186.27 -182.56 -18.51
N GLU A 588 -186.59 -182.46 -19.81
CA GLU A 588 -187.53 -183.37 -20.47
C GLU A 588 -186.84 -184.64 -20.95
N MET A 589 -185.65 -184.50 -21.55
CA MET A 589 -184.95 -185.61 -22.19
C MET A 589 -184.66 -186.75 -21.21
N LEU A 590 -184.07 -186.45 -20.05
CA LEU A 590 -183.61 -187.49 -19.11
C LEU A 590 -184.59 -187.82 -17.96
N LYS A 591 -185.81 -187.25 -18.00
CA LYS A 591 -187.00 -187.97 -17.52
C LYS A 591 -187.19 -189.32 -18.23
N MET A 592 -186.67 -189.50 -19.45
CA MET A 592 -186.60 -190.83 -20.06
C MET A 592 -185.49 -191.73 -19.49
N THR A 593 -184.52 -191.23 -18.71
CA THR A 593 -183.64 -192.10 -17.89
C THR A 593 -184.19 -192.38 -16.50
N GLU A 594 -184.98 -191.48 -15.91
CA GLU A 594 -185.87 -191.87 -14.80
C GLU A 594 -186.79 -193.02 -15.24
N LYS A 595 -187.17 -193.10 -16.53
CA LYS A 595 -188.00 -194.18 -17.08
C LYS A 595 -187.22 -195.43 -17.53
N LYS A 596 -186.16 -195.32 -18.35
CA LYS A 596 -185.38 -196.47 -18.81
C LYS A 596 -184.58 -197.16 -17.71
N LEU A 597 -184.01 -196.40 -16.77
CA LEU A 597 -183.36 -196.99 -15.61
C LEU A 597 -184.34 -197.24 -14.43
N GLN A 598 -185.64 -197.11 -14.70
CA GLN A 598 -186.71 -197.81 -13.99
C GLN A 598 -187.02 -199.18 -14.65
N GLU A 599 -186.91 -199.35 -15.97
CA GLU A 599 -186.97 -200.69 -16.61
C GLU A 599 -185.77 -201.59 -16.19
N CYS A 600 -184.59 -201.00 -16.01
CA CYS A 600 -183.44 -201.71 -15.42
C CYS A 600 -183.54 -201.92 -13.89
N GLN A 601 -184.51 -201.29 -13.22
CA GLN A 601 -184.89 -201.64 -11.84
C GLN A 601 -185.57 -203.02 -11.79
N GLU A 602 -186.20 -203.44 -12.90
CA GLU A 602 -186.96 -204.68 -13.03
C GLU A 602 -186.14 -205.79 -13.71
N GLN A 603 -185.47 -205.50 -14.84
CA GLN A 603 -184.92 -206.58 -15.66
C GLN A 603 -183.66 -207.25 -15.06
N LEU A 604 -182.72 -206.51 -14.44
CA LEU A 604 -181.59 -207.18 -13.75
C LEU A 604 -182.00 -207.81 -12.41
N GLN A 605 -183.23 -207.53 -11.93
CA GLN A 605 -183.87 -208.24 -10.82
C GLN A 605 -184.44 -209.61 -11.24
N GLY A 606 -184.56 -209.89 -12.55
CA GLY A 606 -185.30 -211.05 -13.10
C GLY A 606 -184.57 -211.84 -14.20
N TYR A 607 -183.98 -211.18 -15.19
CA TYR A 607 -183.04 -211.80 -16.14
C TYR A 607 -181.93 -212.47 -15.36
N GLU A 608 -181.46 -211.82 -14.29
CA GLU A 608 -180.32 -212.25 -13.50
C GLU A 608 -180.70 -212.88 -12.14
N GLN A 609 -181.99 -213.20 -12.05
CA GLN A 609 -182.60 -214.27 -11.25
C GLN A 609 -182.72 -215.60 -12.03
N LYS A 610 -182.63 -215.58 -13.38
CA LYS A 610 -182.03 -216.73 -14.08
C LYS A 610 -180.55 -216.60 -13.97
N SER A 611 -179.99 -215.49 -14.45
CA SER A 611 -178.61 -215.08 -14.30
C SER A 611 -178.05 -214.82 -12.89
N SER A 612 -178.38 -215.71 -11.97
CA SER A 612 -177.43 -216.66 -11.40
C SER A 612 -176.35 -217.15 -12.43
N GLU A 613 -175.84 -216.22 -13.35
CA GLU A 613 -175.73 -215.98 -14.89
C GLU A 613 -175.00 -214.34 -15.76
N LEU A 614 -174.77 -212.61 -15.79
CA LEU A 614 -174.04 -210.86 -16.60
C LEU A 614 -173.58 -208.75 -16.45
N SER A 615 -173.19 -207.26 -17.25
CA SER A 615 -172.65 -205.28 -17.19
C SER A 615 -172.28 -203.39 -18.15
N SER A 616 -171.77 -201.73 -18.02
CA SER A 616 -171.46 -199.87 -18.86
C SER A 616 -170.65 -197.87 -18.78
N ILE A 617 -170.47 -196.31 -19.52
CA ILE A 617 -169.67 -194.41 -19.59
C ILE A 617 -169.64 -192.40 -20.35
N ILE A 618 -168.85 -190.85 -20.42
CA ILE A 618 -168.70 -188.93 -21.14
C ILE A 618 -167.80 -186.98 -21.15
N LEU A 619 -167.77 -185.36 -21.79
CA LEU A 619 -166.88 -183.51 -21.98
C LEU A 619 -166.93 -181.45 -22.63
N ASP A 620 -166.15 -179.90 -22.70
CA ASP A 620 -166.09 -177.94 -23.31
C ASP A 620 -165.02 -176.07 -23.55
N LEU A 621 -165.06 -174.37 -23.95
CA LEU A 621 -164.13 -172.61 -24.46
C LEU A 621 -163.94 -170.45 -24.43
N HIS A 622 -163.25 -169.00 -25.13
CA HIS A 622 -162.74 -167.02 -25.06
C HIS A 622 -162.40 -165.10 -26.01
N VAL A 623 -161.73 -163.48 -25.92
CA VAL A 623 -161.40 -161.61 -26.71
C VAL A 623 -160.47 -159.64 -26.61
N GLY A 624 -160.51 -157.95 -27.00
CA GLY A 624 -159.70 -156.07 -26.94
C GLY A 624 -159.57 -154.00 -27.56
N VAL A 625 -158.95 -152.40 -27.29
CA VAL A 625 -158.82 -150.37 -27.69
C VAL A 625 -157.90 -148.45 -27.37
N ARG A 626 -157.90 -146.72 -27.67
CA ARG A 626 -157.10 -144.84 -27.46
C ARG A 626 -157.12 -142.72 -27.81
N ASN A 627 -156.42 -141.15 -27.52
CA ASN A 627 -156.35 -139.12 -27.85
C ASN A 627 -155.44 -137.16 -27.62
N TRP A 628 -155.54 -135.43 -27.80
CA TRP A 628 -154.67 -133.57 -27.79
C TRP A 628 -154.89 -131.41 -27.82
N SER A 629 -154.43 -129.73 -27.87
CA SER A 629 -153.49 -127.89 -27.86
C SER A 629 -153.62 -125.73 -27.91
N PHE A 630 -152.81 -124.18 -27.87
CA PHE A 630 -152.85 -122.12 -28.04
C PHE A 630 -151.98 -120.17 -27.71
N ASN A 631 -151.97 -118.46 -28.05
CA ASN A 631 -151.27 -116.55 -27.71
C ASN A 631 -151.14 -114.44 -28.22
N ASN A 632 -150.73 -112.81 -27.76
CA ASN A 632 -150.37 -110.84 -28.22
C ASN A 632 -150.12 -108.77 -27.62
N PHE A 633 -149.78 -107.06 -27.73
CA PHE A 633 -149.15 -105.16 -28.23
C PHE A 633 -149.19 -103.04 -27.79
N THR A 634 -148.80 -101.33 -27.89
CA THR A 634 -147.96 -99.47 -28.18
C THR A 634 -148.07 -97.31 -28.00
N THR A 635 -147.31 -95.75 -28.10
CA THR A 635 -147.40 -93.68 -28.13
C THR A 635 -146.47 -91.73 -28.17
N LYS A 636 -146.62 -89.99 -28.04
CA LYS A 636 -145.88 -88.07 -28.30
C LYS A 636 -145.75 -85.97 -27.76
N LEU A 637 -145.27 -84.35 -28.20
CA LEU A 637 -144.85 -82.38 -27.74
C LEU A 637 -144.67 -80.28 -28.26
N LEU A 638 -144.14 -78.68 -27.81
CA LEU A 638 -143.86 -76.68 -27.82
C LEU A 638 -144.68 -75.18 -27.26
N ASP A 639 -144.26 -74.16 -26.33
CA ASP A 639 -144.64 -72.63 -25.82
C ASP A 639 -144.98 -72.38 -24.28
N LYS A 640 -144.85 -71.14 -23.70
CA LYS A 640 -145.26 -70.53 -22.37
C LYS A 640 -144.88 -71.14 -21.00
#